data_AF-A0A3D2KQ04-F1
#
_entry.id   AF-A0A3D2KQ04-F1
#
_cell.length_a   1.000
_cell.length_b   1.000
_cell.length_c   1.000
_cell.angle_alpha   90.00
_cell.angle_beta   90.00
_cell.angle_gamma   90.00
#
_symmetry.space_group_name_H-M   'P 1'
#
loop_
_entity.id
_entity.type
_entity.pdbx_description
1 polymer ?
#
loop_
_entity_poly.entity_id
_entity_poly.type
_entity_poly.pdbx_seq_one_letter_code
_entity_poly.pdbx_strand_id
1 'polypeptide(L)' 'MTKKEYLMELEQALSEDRSGTKAREVLNRLSEYKGWVQQKLAQPLATEVFEAFNKLKIGISQAEEVIRKC' A
#
# COMPACT_ATOMS: atom_id res chain seq x y z
N MET A 1 -13.05 16.39 3.64
CA MET A 1 -12.65 15.20 2.88
C MET A 1 -12.83 13.98 3.75
N THR A 2 -13.75 13.09 3.38
CA THR A 2 -14.02 11.83 4.09
C THR A 2 -13.17 10.71 3.50
N LYS A 3 -13.00 9.62 4.25
CA LYS A 3 -12.28 8.41 3.79
C LYS A 3 -12.84 7.86 2.46
N LYS A 4 -14.15 8.03 2.22
CA LYS A 4 -14.82 7.57 1.01
C LYS A 4 -14.50 8.45 -0.21
N GLU A 5 -14.45 9.77 -0.01
CA GLU A 5 -14.09 10.73 -1.08
C GLU A 5 -12.66 10.51 -1.58
N TYR A 6 -11.72 10.30 -0.65
CA TYR A 6 -10.31 10.05 -0.99
C TYR A 6 -10.09 8.77 -1.83
N LEU A 7 -10.83 7.70 -1.56
CA LEU A 7 -10.70 6.44 -2.29
C LEU A 7 -11.21 6.56 -3.73
N MET A 8 -12.35 7.23 -3.93
CA MET A 8 -12.91 7.45 -5.27
C MET A 8 -11.98 8.32 -6.13
N GLU A 9 -11.38 9.37 -5.55
CA GLU A 9 -10.42 10.22 -6.27
C GLU A 9 -9.18 9.44 -6.71
N LEU A 10 -8.69 8.52 -5.86
CA LEU A 10 -7.54 7.69 -6.20
C LEU A 10 -7.85 6.70 -7.32
N GLU A 11 -9.01 6.03 -7.26
CA GLU A 11 -9.46 5.11 -8.32
C GLU A 11 -9.61 5.84 -9.66
N GLN A 12 -10.22 7.03 -9.66
CA GLN A 12 -10.34 7.84 -10.85
C GLN A 12 -8.96 8.24 -11.39
N ALA A 13 -8.08 8.77 -10.54
CA ALA A 13 -6.74 9.19 -10.94
C ALA A 13 -5.89 8.03 -11.52
N LEU A 14 -6.07 6.81 -11.01
CA LEU A 14 -5.40 5.63 -11.55
C LEU A 14 -6.00 5.20 -12.90
N SER A 15 -7.33 5.24 -13.04
CA SER A 15 -8.00 4.87 -14.30
C SER A 15 -7.70 5.84 -15.45
N GLU A 16 -7.44 7.10 -15.14
CA GLU A 16 -7.15 8.16 -16.12
C GLU A 16 -5.63 8.25 -16.44
N ASP A 17 -4.77 7.59 -15.66
CA ASP A 17 -3.31 7.66 -15.79
C ASP A 17 -2.76 6.79 -16.93
N ARG A 18 -2.92 7.28 -18.16
CA ARG A 18 -2.36 6.64 -19.37
C ARG A 18 -0.83 6.56 -19.38
N SER A 19 -0.16 7.38 -18.57
CA SER A 19 1.29 7.48 -18.51
C SER A 19 1.92 6.49 -17.52
N GLY A 20 1.12 5.95 -16.59
CA GLY A 20 1.58 5.16 -15.45
C GLY A 20 2.34 5.97 -14.39
N THR A 21 2.32 7.30 -14.44
CA THR A 21 3.02 8.17 -13.48
C THR A 21 2.42 8.05 -12.08
N LYS A 22 1.08 8.08 -11.98
CA LYS A 22 0.35 7.95 -10.73
C LYS A 22 0.44 6.52 -10.20
N ALA A 23 0.30 5.52 -11.05
CA ALA A 23 0.51 4.13 -10.66
C ALA A 23 1.92 3.92 -10.07
N ARG A 24 2.95 4.48 -10.71
CA ARG A 24 4.34 4.42 -10.21
C ARG A 24 4.51 5.17 -8.89
N GLU A 25 3.91 6.35 -8.73
CA GLU A 25 3.96 7.10 -7.46
C GLU A 25 3.36 6.28 -6.30
N VAL A 26 2.20 5.68 -6.52
CA VAL A 26 1.53 4.83 -5.52
C VAL A 26 2.38 3.59 -5.20
N LEU A 27 2.92 2.92 -6.21
CA LEU A 27 3.80 1.77 -6.02
C LEU A 27 5.08 2.11 -5.25
N ASN A 28 5.68 3.28 -5.48
CA ASN A 28 6.85 3.73 -4.73
C ASN A 28 6.51 3.93 -3.26
N ARG A 29 5.38 4.60 -2.94
CA ARG A 29 4.92 4.78 -1.55
C ARG A 29 4.63 3.44 -0.86
N LEU A 30 3.98 2.50 -1.56
CA LEU A 30 3.73 1.16 -1.04
C LEU A 30 5.03 0.41 -0.75
N SER A 31 6.04 0.55 -1.62
CA SER A 31 7.36 -0.07 -1.46
C SER A 31 8.10 0.47 -0.23
N GLU A 32 8.10 1.79 -0.03
CA GLU A 32 8.66 2.43 1.17
C GLU A 32 7.99 1.91 2.45
N TYR A 33 6.65 1.86 2.44
CA TYR A 33 5.88 1.36 3.58
C TYR A 33 6.13 -0.12 3.86
N LYS A 34 6.26 -0.93 2.80
CA LYS A 34 6.63 -2.36 2.90
C LYS A 34 8.01 -2.54 3.53
N GLY A 35 8.99 -1.73 3.11
CA GLY A 35 10.33 -1.71 3.70
C GLY A 35 10.29 -1.37 5.19
N TRP A 36 9.51 -0.35 5.58
CA TRP A 36 9.30 -0.01 6.98
C TRP A 36 8.65 -1.16 7.78
N VAL A 37 7.59 -1.79 7.24
CA VAL A 37 6.95 -2.95 7.88
C VAL A 37 7.93 -4.11 8.05
N GLN A 38 8.78 -4.39 7.06
CA GLN A 38 9.81 -5.42 7.15
C GLN A 38 10.84 -5.11 8.24
N GLN A 39 11.26 -3.84 8.37
CA GLN A 39 12.16 -3.42 9.46
C GLN A 39 11.53 -3.57 10.84
N LYS A 40 10.21 -3.39 10.97
CA LYS A 40 9.49 -3.64 12.23
C LYS A 40 9.37 -5.12 12.54
N LEU A 41 9.05 -5.95 11.55
CA LEU A 41 8.98 -7.42 11.70
C LEU A 41 10.32 -8.07 12.02
N ALA A 42 11.45 -7.40 11.71
CA ALA A 42 12.79 -7.87 12.07
C ALA A 42 13.15 -7.64 13.55
N GLN A 43 12.34 -6.91 14.31
CA GLN A 43 12.55 -6.62 15.73
C GLN A 43 11.79 -7.63 16.61
N PRO A 44 12.21 -7.85 17.86
CA PRO A 44 11.40 -8.56 18.84
C PRO A 44 10.11 -7.79 19.09
N LEU A 45 8.96 -8.42 18.79
CA LEU A 45 7.63 -7.83 18.94
C LEU A 45 6.77 -8.74 19.82
N ALA A 46 5.82 -8.14 20.55
CA ALA A 46 4.71 -8.91 21.13
C ALA A 46 3.92 -9.60 20.01
N THR A 47 3.38 -10.79 20.28
CA THR A 47 2.68 -11.62 19.28
C THR A 47 1.60 -10.86 18.52
N GLU A 48 0.75 -10.13 19.23
CA GLU A 48 -0.35 -9.35 18.63
C GLU A 48 0.17 -8.26 17.67
N VAL A 49 1.28 -7.63 18.03
CA VAL A 49 1.92 -6.58 17.22
C VAL A 49 2.56 -7.21 15.98
N PHE A 50 3.23 -8.35 16.13
CA PHE A 50 3.79 -9.10 15.02
C PHE A 50 2.70 -9.52 14.02
N GLU A 51 1.59 -10.08 14.51
CA GLU A 51 0.45 -10.47 13.67
C GLU A 51 -0.17 -9.28 12.93
N ALA A 52 -0.30 -8.12 13.59
CA ALA A 52 -0.80 -6.91 12.97
C ALA A 52 0.13 -6.44 11.83
N PHE A 53 1.44 -6.42 12.04
CA PHE A 53 2.40 -6.09 10.99
C PHE A 53 2.42 -7.12 9.86
N ASN A 54 2.23 -8.41 10.16
CA ASN A 54 2.15 -9.45 9.13
C ASN A 54 0.91 -9.28 8.26
N LYS A 55 -0.26 -8.99 8.86
CA LYS A 55 -1.49 -8.65 8.12
C LYS A 55 -1.29 -7.40 7.26
N LEU A 56 -0.62 -6.38 7.80
CA LEU A 56 -0.32 -5.15 7.05
C LEU A 56 0.60 -5.43 5.85
N LYS A 57 1.65 -6.25 6.00
CA LYS A 57 2.53 -6.66 4.91
C LYS A 57 1.76 -7.37 3.78
N ILE A 58 0.82 -8.25 4.13
CA ILE A 58 -0.05 -8.93 3.15
C ILE A 58 -0.93 -7.91 2.44
N GLY A 59 -1.59 -7.01 3.18
CA GLY A 59 -2.45 -5.97 2.60
C GLY A 59 -1.71 -5.04 1.65
N ILE A 60 -0.48 -4.63 1.99
CA ILE A 60 0.38 -3.84 1.08
C ILE A 60 0.68 -4.62 -0.19
N SER A 61 1.00 -5.91 -0.09
CA SER A 61 1.32 -6.74 -1.26
C SER A 61 0.10 -6.93 -2.18
N GLN A 62 -1.10 -7.06 -1.60
CA GLN A 62 -2.35 -7.10 -2.37
C GLN A 62 -2.63 -5.76 -3.05
N ALA A 63 -2.40 -4.64 -2.36
CA ALA A 63 -2.54 -3.31 -2.95
C ALA A 63 -1.57 -3.11 -4.12
N GLU A 64 -0.30 -3.51 -3.99
CA GLU A 64 0.68 -3.48 -5.10
C GLU A 64 0.19 -4.27 -6.31
N GLU A 65 -0.43 -5.44 -6.11
CA GLU A 65 -0.99 -6.24 -7.20
C GLU A 65 -2.17 -5.55 -7.89
N VAL A 66 -3.07 -4.92 -7.13
CA VAL A 66 -4.22 -4.18 -7.68
C VAL A 66 -3.74 -3.01 -8.53
N ILE A 67 -2.81 -2.20 -8.01
CA ILE A 67 -2.30 -1.01 -8.72
C ILE A 67 -1.57 -1.38 -10.01
N ARG A 68 -0.88 -2.53 -10.06
CA ARG A 68 -0.21 -3.01 -11.29
C ARG A 68 -1.18 -3.46 -12.39
N LYS A 69 -2.47 -3.68 -12.05
CA LYS A 69 -3.52 -4.08 -12.98
C LYS A 69 -4.35 -2.89 -13.46
N CYS A 70 -4.17 -1.70 -12.87
CA CYS A 70 -4.73 -0.44 -13.33
C CYS A 70 -3.90 0.10 -14.50
#